data_AF-A0A7X7KIT5-F1
#
_entry.id   AF-A0A7X7KIT5-F1
#
_cell.length_a   1.000
_cell.length_b   1.000
_cell.length_c   1.000
_cell.angle_alpha   90.00
_cell.angle_beta   90.00
_cell.angle_gamma   90.00
#
_symmetry.space_group_name_H-M   'P 1'
#
loop_
_entity.id
_entity.type
_entity.pdbx_description
1 polymer ?
#
loop_
_entity_poly.entity_id
_entity_poly.type
_entity_poly.pdbx_seq_one_letter_code
_entity_poly.pdbx_strand_id
1 'polypeptide(L)'
;MAYATTTLDQHRTPEWLAEQQQKEREESASFDKTQADTTAARRQFEVAQREWRASRPEFRALCRGIKSELPMPELQVLAAAAGCGNNDLVDLIGARRRALDALPKVANRATDQKALATIDGELAAAEKKLGQAKTRDEIQAADDALWVLQNKRTPIFLKAIESKTLNQIVDSAKSAGLI
;
A
#
# COMPACT_ATOMS: atom_id res chain seq x y z
N MET A 1 -55.20 36.64 12.05
CA MET A 1 -54.35 35.73 12.85
C MET A 1 -53.03 35.59 12.11
N ALA A 2 -51.98 36.26 12.59
CA ALA A 2 -50.64 36.17 12.03
C ALA A 2 -49.87 35.10 12.81
N TYR A 3 -49.52 33.99 12.17
CA TYR A 3 -48.62 33.01 12.78
C TYR A 3 -47.18 33.49 12.57
N ALA A 4 -46.54 33.87 13.67
CA ALA A 4 -45.13 34.19 13.72
C ALA A 4 -44.31 32.90 13.51
N THR A 5 -43.73 32.74 12.33
CA THR A 5 -42.63 31.78 12.10
C THR A 5 -41.33 32.40 12.61
N THR A 6 -41.13 32.34 13.92
CA THR A 6 -39.85 32.69 14.56
C THR A 6 -39.50 31.59 15.53
N THR A 7 -38.52 30.76 15.16
CA THR A 7 -37.55 30.08 16.03
C THR A 7 -36.84 28.98 15.26
N LEU A 8 -35.83 29.33 14.45
CA LEU A 8 -34.76 28.37 14.14
C LEU A 8 -33.39 29.01 13.84
N ASP A 9 -33.33 30.32 13.58
CA ASP A 9 -32.08 30.99 13.16
C ASP A 9 -31.38 31.83 14.24
N GLN A 10 -31.90 31.94 15.46
CA GLN A 10 -31.41 32.92 16.45
C GLN A 10 -30.19 32.51 17.29
N HIS A 11 -29.58 31.34 17.08
CA HIS A 11 -28.44 30.85 17.88
C HIS A 11 -27.15 30.54 17.11
N ARG A 12 -27.10 30.79 15.79
CA ARG A 12 -25.88 30.58 15.00
C ARG A 12 -25.07 31.88 14.94
N THR A 13 -24.38 32.22 16.02
CA THR A 13 -23.36 33.29 15.97
C THR A 13 -22.12 32.78 15.23
N PRO A 14 -21.33 33.67 14.60
CA PRO A 14 -20.08 33.29 13.94
C PRO A 14 -19.09 32.58 14.88
N GLU A 15 -19.07 32.98 16.15
CA GLU A 15 -18.25 32.36 17.20
C GLU A 15 -18.72 30.95 17.54
N TRP A 16 -20.03 30.71 17.62
CA TRP A 16 -20.58 29.37 17.85
C TRP A 16 -20.28 28.43 16.67
N LEU A 17 -20.36 28.93 15.43
CA LEU A 17 -19.98 28.16 14.24
C LEU A 17 -18.48 27.84 14.22
N ALA A 18 -17.62 28.77 14.64
CA ALA A 18 -16.18 28.54 14.76
C ALA A 18 -15.86 27.50 15.84
N GLU A 19 -16.54 27.55 17.00
CA GLU A 19 -16.37 26.58 18.08
C GLU A 19 -16.85 25.17 17.68
N GLN A 20 -17.97 25.07 16.95
CA GLN A 20 -18.45 23.80 16.40
C GLN A 20 -17.48 23.23 15.35
N GLN A 21 -16.99 24.06 14.42
CA GLN A 21 -15.98 23.62 13.45
C GLN A 21 -14.67 23.20 14.12
N GLN A 22 -14.28 23.84 15.22
CA GLN A 22 -13.11 23.44 15.97
C GLN A 22 -13.33 22.11 16.68
N LYS A 23 -14.49 21.89 17.31
CA LYS A 23 -14.86 20.59 17.90
C LYS A 23 -14.91 19.48 16.85
N GLU A 24 -15.52 19.72 15.69
CA GLU A 24 -15.54 18.77 14.58
C GLU A 24 -14.12 18.42 14.08
N ARG A 25 -13.20 19.40 14.04
CA ARG A 25 -11.79 19.16 13.69
C ARG A 25 -11.05 18.35 14.75
N GLU A 26 -11.30 18.61 16.02
CA GLU A 26 -10.68 17.87 17.12
C GLU A 26 -11.22 16.43 17.20
N GLU A 27 -12.52 16.24 17.01
CA GLU A 27 -13.17 14.94 16.95
C GLU A 27 -12.69 14.13 15.74
N SER A 28 -12.63 14.72 14.55
CA SER A 28 -12.09 14.06 13.35
C SER A 28 -10.61 13.70 13.50
N ALA A 29 -9.78 14.60 14.06
CA ALA A 29 -8.38 14.28 14.34
C ALA A 29 -8.22 13.13 15.34
N SER A 30 -9.09 13.06 16.36
CA SER A 30 -9.09 11.97 17.34
C SER A 30 -9.53 10.64 16.72
N PHE A 31 -10.52 10.68 15.83
CA PHE A 31 -11.00 9.51 15.08
C PHE A 31 -9.92 8.99 14.14
N ASP A 32 -9.30 9.87 13.34
CA ASP A 32 -8.24 9.52 12.41
C ASP A 32 -7.04 8.90 13.13
N LYS A 33 -6.68 9.44 14.30
CA LYS A 33 -5.61 8.87 15.14
C LYS A 33 -5.99 7.48 15.64
N THR A 34 -7.21 7.30 16.15
CA THR A 34 -7.69 6.00 16.63
C THR A 34 -7.76 4.97 15.49
N GLN A 35 -8.16 5.38 14.30
CA GLN A 35 -8.18 4.52 13.11
C GLN A 35 -6.77 4.13 12.68
N ALA A 36 -5.81 5.06 12.73
CA ALA A 36 -4.41 4.78 12.44
C ALA A 36 -3.83 3.78 13.47
N ASP A 37 -4.08 3.98 14.75
CA ASP A 37 -3.58 3.13 15.84
C ASP A 37 -4.18 1.71 15.75
N THR A 38 -5.49 1.59 15.51
CA THR A 38 -6.14 0.28 15.32
C THR A 38 -5.63 -0.45 14.09
N THR A 39 -5.38 0.27 12.99
CA THR A 39 -4.79 -0.31 11.77
C THR A 39 -3.35 -0.79 12.03
N ALA A 40 -2.55 -0.01 12.77
CA ALA A 40 -1.19 -0.39 13.15
C ALA A 40 -1.19 -1.63 14.06
N ALA A 41 -2.05 -1.67 15.08
CA ALA A 41 -2.20 -2.81 15.98
C ALA A 41 -2.62 -4.08 15.23
N ARG A 42 -3.56 -3.98 14.29
CA ARG A 42 -3.97 -5.10 13.44
C ARG A 42 -2.81 -5.64 12.61
N ARG A 43 -2.01 -4.76 12.00
CA ARG A 43 -0.81 -5.16 11.24
C ARG A 43 0.21 -5.87 12.13
N GLN A 44 0.46 -5.36 13.34
CA GLN A 44 1.36 -5.99 14.30
C GLN A 44 0.87 -7.37 14.74
N PHE A 45 -0.43 -7.51 15.00
CA PHE A 45 -1.04 -8.79 15.34
C PHE A 45 -0.91 -9.81 14.19
N GLU A 46 -1.20 -9.40 12.95
CA GLU A 46 -1.05 -10.26 11.77
C GLU A 46 0.41 -10.72 11.57
N VAL A 47 1.39 -9.85 11.82
CA VAL A 47 2.82 -10.20 11.79
C VAL A 47 3.16 -11.20 12.89
N ALA A 48 2.78 -10.92 14.14
CA ALA A 48 3.03 -11.82 15.27
C ALA A 48 2.38 -13.20 15.05
N GLN A 49 1.16 -13.24 14.49
CA GLN A 49 0.47 -14.49 14.18
C GLN A 49 1.18 -15.27 13.07
N ARG A 50 1.74 -14.59 12.06
CA ARG A 50 2.54 -15.23 11.00
C ARG A 50 3.83 -15.82 11.55
N GLU A 51 4.56 -15.07 12.37
CA GLU A 51 5.80 -15.54 13.00
C GLU A 51 5.54 -16.72 13.93
N TRP A 52 4.46 -16.64 14.73
CA TRP A 52 4.02 -17.72 15.59
C TRP A 52 3.67 -18.97 14.79
N ARG A 53 2.91 -18.86 13.69
CA ARG A 53 2.61 -19.99 12.80
C ARG A 53 3.87 -20.56 12.15
N ALA A 54 4.76 -19.71 11.64
CA ALA A 54 6.03 -20.12 11.04
C ALA A 54 6.98 -20.81 12.03
N SER A 55 6.80 -20.61 13.35
CA SER A 55 7.55 -21.33 14.38
C SER A 55 7.09 -22.78 14.58
N ARG A 56 5.89 -23.14 14.12
CA ARG A 56 5.29 -24.47 14.33
C ARG A 56 5.75 -25.50 13.29
N PRO A 57 6.19 -26.70 13.71
CA PRO A 57 6.59 -27.77 12.80
C PRO A 57 5.46 -28.19 11.84
N GLU A 58 4.21 -28.21 12.31
CA GLU A 58 3.06 -28.65 11.51
C GLU A 58 2.74 -27.65 10.39
N PHE A 59 2.81 -26.36 10.67
CA PHE A 59 2.63 -25.31 9.66
C PHE A 59 3.75 -25.33 8.62
N ARG A 60 5.00 -25.57 9.04
CA ARG A 60 6.12 -25.76 8.09
C ARG A 60 5.92 -26.99 7.21
N ALA A 61 5.43 -28.10 7.77
CA ALA A 61 5.11 -29.30 7.00
C ALA A 61 4.01 -29.02 5.98
N LEU A 62 2.97 -28.28 6.36
CA LEU A 62 1.94 -27.80 5.43
C LEU A 62 2.53 -26.95 4.30
N CYS A 63 3.31 -25.91 4.62
CA CYS A 63 3.92 -25.05 3.61
C CYS A 63 4.85 -25.82 2.67
N ARG A 64 5.61 -26.81 3.18
CA ARG A 64 6.41 -27.73 2.36
C ARG A 64 5.54 -28.59 1.46
N GLY A 65 4.43 -29.13 1.98
CA GLY A 65 3.47 -29.90 1.19
C GLY A 65 2.87 -29.09 0.04
N ILE A 66 2.50 -27.83 0.31
CA ILE A 66 2.03 -26.89 -0.72
C ILE A 66 3.14 -26.60 -1.73
N LYS A 67 4.38 -26.42 -1.26
CA LYS A 67 5.56 -26.18 -2.10
C LYS A 67 5.86 -27.36 -3.03
N SER A 68 5.71 -28.60 -2.55
CA SER A 68 5.91 -29.84 -3.31
C SER A 68 4.68 -30.30 -4.07
N GLU A 69 3.59 -29.51 -4.07
CA GLU A 69 2.36 -29.81 -4.82
C GLU A 69 1.71 -31.14 -4.43
N LEU A 70 1.67 -31.43 -3.13
CA LEU A 70 0.97 -32.62 -2.64
C LEU A 70 -0.51 -32.60 -3.04
N PRO A 71 -1.12 -33.78 -3.23
CA PRO A 71 -2.56 -33.90 -3.47
C PRO A 71 -3.38 -33.19 -2.38
N MET A 72 -4.52 -32.60 -2.78
CA MET A 72 -5.40 -31.86 -1.88
C MET A 72 -5.79 -32.64 -0.60
N PRO A 73 -6.08 -33.96 -0.63
CA PRO A 73 -6.38 -34.71 0.58
C PRO A 73 -5.23 -34.69 1.61
N GLU A 74 -3.99 -34.81 1.15
CA GLU A 74 -2.81 -34.77 2.02
C GLU A 74 -2.59 -33.37 2.59
N LEU A 75 -2.82 -32.34 1.77
CA LEU A 75 -2.79 -30.95 2.22
C LEU A 75 -3.86 -30.64 3.27
N GLN A 76 -5.06 -31.22 3.14
CA GLN A 76 -6.13 -31.08 4.13
C GLN A 76 -5.74 -31.69 5.48
N VAL A 77 -5.07 -32.85 5.47
CA VAL A 77 -4.56 -33.48 6.70
C VAL A 77 -3.49 -32.60 7.36
N LEU A 78 -2.54 -32.08 6.58
CA LEU A 78 -1.52 -31.16 7.09
C LEU A 78 -2.11 -29.83 7.59
N ALA A 79 -3.15 -29.32 6.92
CA ALA A 79 -3.85 -28.11 7.33
C ALA A 79 -4.56 -28.30 8.67
N ALA A 80 -5.26 -29.42 8.83
CA ALA A 80 -5.89 -29.78 10.10
C ALA A 80 -4.87 -29.89 11.24
N ALA A 81 -3.72 -30.54 11.00
CA ALA A 81 -2.63 -30.65 11.98
C ALA A 81 -2.00 -29.28 12.35
N ALA A 82 -1.94 -28.36 11.38
CA ALA A 82 -1.48 -26.99 11.59
C ALA A 82 -2.51 -26.07 12.28
N GLY A 83 -3.75 -26.55 12.49
CA GLY A 83 -4.85 -25.73 12.99
C GLY A 83 -5.32 -24.68 11.97
N CYS A 84 -5.13 -24.96 10.68
CA CYS A 84 -5.59 -24.13 9.57
C CYS A 84 -6.95 -24.64 9.08
N GLY A 85 -7.90 -23.72 8.90
CA GLY A 85 -9.19 -24.04 8.28
C GLY A 85 -9.06 -24.23 6.76
N ASN A 86 -10.14 -24.70 6.13
CA ASN A 86 -10.18 -24.86 4.66
C ASN A 86 -9.91 -23.54 3.91
N ASN A 87 -10.38 -22.41 4.45
CA ASN A 87 -10.13 -21.10 3.84
C ASN A 87 -8.64 -20.72 3.91
N ASP A 88 -7.99 -20.98 5.05
CA ASP A 88 -6.55 -20.71 5.21
C ASP A 88 -5.71 -21.53 4.21
N LEU A 89 -6.09 -22.79 3.97
CA LEU A 89 -5.42 -23.65 3.00
C LEU A 89 -5.51 -23.09 1.57
N VAL A 90 -6.71 -22.69 1.15
CA VAL A 90 -6.93 -22.07 -0.16
C VAL A 90 -6.11 -20.78 -0.30
N ASP A 91 -6.09 -19.96 0.75
CA ASP A 91 -5.32 -18.71 0.77
C ASP A 91 -3.81 -18.96 0.66
N LEU A 92 -3.28 -19.99 1.33
CA LEU A 92 -1.85 -20.37 1.24
C LEU A 92 -1.47 -20.88 -0.15
N ILE A 93 -2.31 -21.71 -0.76
CA ILE A 93 -2.11 -22.17 -2.15
C ILE A 93 -2.15 -20.97 -3.11
N GLY A 94 -3.12 -20.08 -2.94
CA GLY A 94 -3.24 -18.85 -3.71
C GLY A 94 -2.05 -17.90 -3.50
N ALA A 95 -1.52 -17.82 -2.28
CA ALA A 95 -0.32 -17.05 -1.96
C ALA A 95 0.92 -17.62 -2.68
N ARG A 96 1.12 -18.94 -2.68
CA ARG A 96 2.20 -19.59 -3.45
C ARG A 96 2.09 -19.27 -4.93
N ARG A 97 0.91 -19.45 -5.54
CA ARG A 97 0.70 -19.17 -6.97
C ARG A 97 1.04 -17.72 -7.31
N ARG A 98 0.49 -16.75 -6.56
CA ARG A 98 0.80 -15.32 -6.75
C ARG A 98 2.29 -15.02 -6.60
N ALA A 99 2.98 -15.66 -5.66
CA ALA A 99 4.40 -15.47 -5.47
C ALA A 99 5.22 -16.03 -6.65
N LEU A 100 4.85 -17.20 -7.19
CA LEU A 100 5.48 -17.77 -8.39
C LEU A 100 5.29 -16.86 -9.62
N ASP A 101 4.09 -16.31 -9.81
CA ASP A 101 3.81 -15.37 -10.90
C ASP A 101 4.57 -14.04 -10.74
N ALA A 102 4.85 -13.64 -9.50
CA ALA A 102 5.57 -12.41 -9.17
C ALA A 102 7.09 -12.54 -9.31
N LEU A 103 7.68 -13.72 -9.05
CA LEU A 103 9.12 -13.97 -9.11
C LEU A 103 9.82 -13.41 -10.38
N PRO A 104 9.35 -13.70 -11.60
CA PRO A 104 10.01 -13.19 -12.81
C PRO A 104 9.89 -11.67 -12.96
N LYS A 105 8.82 -11.06 -12.42
CA LYS A 105 8.58 -9.62 -12.48
C LYS A 105 9.45 -8.85 -11.48
N VAL A 106 9.69 -9.45 -10.31
CA VAL A 106 10.55 -8.88 -9.26
C VAL A 106 12.03 -8.86 -9.67
N ALA A 107 12.47 -9.74 -10.56
CA ALA A 107 13.84 -9.73 -11.08
C ALA A 107 14.23 -8.37 -11.71
N ASN A 108 13.26 -7.63 -12.25
CA ASN A 108 13.47 -6.32 -12.87
C ASN A 108 13.44 -5.16 -11.87
N ARG A 109 13.21 -5.41 -10.57
CA ARG A 109 13.07 -4.35 -9.55
C ARG A 109 14.25 -3.40 -9.51
N ALA A 110 15.48 -3.93 -9.51
CA ALA A 110 16.68 -3.12 -9.46
C ALA A 110 16.78 -2.21 -10.71
N THR A 111 16.37 -2.72 -11.86
CA THR A 111 16.33 -1.98 -13.12
C THR A 111 15.27 -0.89 -13.10
N ASP A 112 14.05 -1.22 -12.64
CA ASP A 112 12.93 -0.27 -12.56
C ASP A 112 13.21 0.85 -11.55
N GLN A 113 13.82 0.51 -10.41
CA GLN A 113 14.22 1.49 -9.39
C GLN A 113 15.35 2.41 -9.90
N LYS A 114 16.32 1.86 -10.65
CA LYS A 114 17.34 2.68 -11.32
C LYS A 114 16.73 3.62 -12.36
N ALA A 115 15.82 3.13 -13.19
CA ALA A 115 15.13 3.94 -14.20
C ALA A 115 14.35 5.10 -13.55
N LEU A 116 13.66 4.84 -12.44
CA LEU A 116 12.98 5.88 -11.67
C LEU A 116 13.98 6.91 -11.12
N ALA A 117 15.09 6.46 -10.51
CA ALA A 117 16.10 7.36 -9.97
C ALA A 117 16.76 8.23 -11.07
N THR A 118 16.97 7.67 -12.26
CA THR A 118 17.48 8.42 -13.42
C THR A 118 16.53 9.53 -13.83
N ILE A 119 15.24 9.22 -13.99
CA ILE A 119 14.23 10.24 -14.36
C ILE A 119 14.04 11.29 -13.26
N ASP A 120 14.04 10.90 -11.99
CA ASP A 120 13.96 11.85 -10.88
C ASP A 120 15.16 12.82 -10.91
N GLY A 121 16.35 12.33 -11.26
CA GLY A 121 17.53 13.17 -11.47
C GLY A 121 17.41 14.11 -12.67
N GLU A 122 16.87 13.63 -13.79
CA GLU A 122 16.60 14.45 -14.98
C GLU A 122 15.57 15.55 -14.70
N LEU A 123 14.52 15.23 -13.94
CA LEU A 123 13.52 16.20 -13.49
C LEU A 123 14.13 17.27 -12.59
N ALA A 124 14.88 16.89 -11.56
CA ALA A 124 15.53 17.85 -10.68
C ALA A 124 16.49 18.78 -11.46
N ALA A 125 17.17 18.26 -12.47
CA ALA A 125 18.01 19.06 -13.35
C ALA A 125 17.19 20.01 -14.25
N ALA A 126 16.04 19.57 -14.75
CA ALA A 126 15.13 20.40 -15.55
C ALA A 126 14.45 21.48 -14.71
N GLU A 127 14.04 21.18 -13.46
CA GLU A 127 13.48 22.15 -12.51
C GLU A 127 14.51 23.23 -12.17
N LYS A 128 15.78 22.85 -12.00
CA LYS A 128 16.87 23.81 -11.81
C LYS A 128 17.06 24.72 -13.02
N LYS A 129 16.94 24.19 -14.25
CA LYS A 129 17.02 25.01 -15.47
C LYS A 129 15.85 25.99 -15.57
N LEU A 130 14.63 25.56 -15.23
CA LEU A 130 13.47 26.44 -15.16
C LEU A 130 13.69 27.58 -14.15
N GLY A 131 14.23 27.26 -12.96
CA GLY A 131 14.57 28.26 -11.95
C GLY A 131 15.71 29.22 -12.33
N GLN A 132 16.48 28.91 -13.39
CA GLN A 132 17.57 29.73 -13.91
C GLN A 132 17.21 30.50 -15.19
N ALA A 133 16.06 30.21 -15.79
CA ALA A 133 15.59 30.86 -17.00
C ALA A 133 15.33 32.35 -16.76
N LYS A 134 15.78 33.21 -17.67
CA LYS A 134 15.68 34.67 -17.53
C LYS A 134 14.76 35.30 -18.56
N THR A 135 14.53 34.61 -19.67
CA THR A 135 13.65 35.08 -20.75
C THR A 135 12.38 34.23 -20.80
N ARG A 136 11.31 34.81 -21.37
CA ARG A 136 10.03 34.12 -21.54
C ARG A 136 10.15 32.86 -22.40
N ASP A 137 10.95 32.92 -23.46
CA ASP A 137 11.15 31.80 -24.38
C ASP A 137 11.94 30.66 -23.70
N GLU A 138 12.92 30.99 -22.86
CA GLU A 138 13.65 30.01 -22.03
C GLU A 138 12.73 29.35 -20.99
N ILE A 139 11.83 30.12 -20.37
CA ILE A 139 10.85 29.60 -19.41
C ILE A 139 9.92 28.62 -20.13
N GLN A 140 9.36 29.00 -21.28
CA GLN A 140 8.46 28.14 -22.04
C GLN A 140 9.14 26.84 -22.47
N ALA A 141 10.36 26.92 -23.02
CA ALA A 141 11.11 25.74 -23.43
C ALA A 141 11.47 24.82 -22.26
N ALA A 142 11.77 25.38 -21.09
CA ALA A 142 12.04 24.62 -19.88
C ALA A 142 10.78 23.95 -19.30
N ASP A 143 9.64 24.63 -19.34
CA ASP A 143 8.35 24.11 -18.89
C ASP A 143 7.86 22.96 -19.80
N ASP A 144 7.96 23.13 -21.13
CA ASP A 144 7.65 22.07 -22.10
C ASP A 144 8.53 20.82 -21.87
N ALA A 145 9.83 21.02 -21.59
CA ALA A 145 10.75 19.93 -21.29
C ALA A 145 10.39 19.21 -19.97
N LEU A 146 9.99 19.96 -18.94
CA LEU A 146 9.50 19.40 -17.68
C LEU A 146 8.24 18.57 -17.88
N TRP A 147 7.28 19.08 -18.66
CA TRP A 147 6.04 18.37 -18.96
C TRP A 147 6.30 17.02 -19.65
N VAL A 148 7.22 17.00 -20.63
CA VAL A 148 7.63 15.75 -21.31
C VAL A 148 8.26 14.76 -20.33
N LEU A 149 9.14 15.23 -19.43
CA LEU A 149 9.78 14.38 -18.42
C LEU A 149 8.78 13.84 -17.40
N GLN A 150 7.82 14.66 -16.96
CA GLN A 150 6.75 14.23 -16.04
C GLN A 150 5.89 13.14 -16.68
N ASN A 151 5.52 13.28 -17.96
CA ASN A 151 4.78 12.24 -18.67
C ASN A 151 5.56 10.93 -18.83
N LYS A 152 6.88 11.01 -19.03
CA LYS A 152 7.75 9.82 -19.04
C LYS A 152 7.90 9.19 -17.65
N ARG A 153 7.87 10.00 -16.59
CA ARG A 153 8.00 9.52 -15.20
C ARG A 153 6.84 8.66 -14.77
N THR A 154 5.61 9.07 -15.05
CA THR A 154 4.39 8.39 -14.59
C THR A 154 4.39 6.87 -14.82
N PRO A 155 4.61 6.34 -16.04
CA PRO A 155 4.64 4.90 -16.27
C PRO A 155 5.80 4.19 -15.55
N ILE A 156 6.96 4.84 -15.43
CA ILE A 156 8.12 4.27 -14.73
C ILE A 156 7.89 4.21 -13.21
N PHE A 157 7.27 5.23 -12.65
CA PHE A 157 6.84 5.26 -11.26
C PHE A 157 5.83 4.15 -10.96
N LEU A 158 4.80 3.99 -11.80
CA LEU A 158 3.81 2.91 -11.65
C LEU A 158 4.47 1.54 -11.68
N LYS A 159 5.41 1.33 -12.61
CA LYS A 159 6.17 0.08 -12.72
C LYS A 159 7.04 -0.19 -11.48
N ALA A 160 7.69 0.85 -10.94
CA ALA A 160 8.48 0.73 -9.71
C ALA A 160 7.60 0.39 -8.48
N ILE A 161 6.39 0.96 -8.39
CA ILE A 161 5.41 0.61 -7.35
C ILE A 161 4.97 -0.84 -7.51
N GLU A 162 4.60 -1.27 -8.72
CA GLU A 162 4.19 -2.64 -8.98
C GLU A 162 5.30 -3.62 -8.61
N SER A 163 6.54 -3.33 -8.97
CA SER A 163 7.69 -4.16 -8.60
C SER A 163 7.89 -4.24 -7.08
N LYS A 164 7.65 -3.14 -6.35
CA LYS A 164 7.69 -3.11 -4.89
C LYS A 164 6.60 -3.99 -4.26
N THR A 165 5.37 -3.90 -4.73
CA THR A 165 4.26 -4.72 -4.20
C THR A 165 4.45 -6.19 -4.52
N LEU A 166 4.90 -6.52 -5.73
CA LEU A 166 5.23 -7.90 -6.12
C LEU A 166 6.37 -8.47 -5.26
N ASN A 167 7.38 -7.68 -4.91
CA ASN A 167 8.43 -8.14 -4.01
C ASN A 167 7.91 -8.43 -2.60
N GLN A 168 6.97 -7.62 -2.09
CA GLN A 168 6.34 -7.89 -0.79
C GLN A 168 5.57 -9.22 -0.79
N ILE A 169 4.92 -9.56 -1.91
CA ILE A 169 4.26 -10.87 -2.08
C ILE A 169 5.28 -12.00 -2.04
N VAL A 170 6.38 -11.87 -2.78
CA VAL A 170 7.47 -12.86 -2.81
C VAL A 170 8.11 -13.02 -1.43
N ASP A 171 8.45 -11.93 -0.75
CA ASP A 171 9.07 -11.95 0.58
C ASP A 171 8.13 -12.59 1.60
N SER A 172 6.83 -12.26 1.56
CA SER A 172 5.84 -12.89 2.43
C SER A 172 5.76 -14.41 2.21
N ALA A 173 5.82 -14.86 0.95
CA ALA A 173 5.80 -16.29 0.63
C ALA A 173 7.10 -17.01 1.04
N LYS A 174 8.27 -16.37 0.91
CA LYS A 174 9.55 -16.89 1.41
C LYS A 174 9.54 -17.05 2.93
N SER A 175 9.10 -16.01 3.65
CA SER A 175 9.01 -16.05 5.12
C SER A 175 8.06 -17.13 5.62
N ALA A 176 6.99 -17.42 4.87
CA ALA A 176 6.08 -18.52 5.14
C ALA A 176 6.65 -19.91 4.75
N GLY A 177 7.74 -19.98 3.97
CA GLY A 177 8.30 -21.23 3.46
C GLY A 177 7.52 -21.85 2.30
N LEU A 178 6.74 -21.05 1.56
CA LEU A 178 5.92 -21.49 0.42
C LEU A 178 6.69 -21.53 -0.90
N ILE A 179 7.80 -20.78 -0.99
CA ILE A 179 8.74 -20.76 -2.13
C ILE A 179 10.18 -20.85 -1.63
#